data_AF-A0A4R7U0Z9-F1
#
_entry.id   AF-A0A4R7U0Z9-F1
#
_cell.length_a   1.000
_cell.length_b   1.000
_cell.length_c   1.000
_cell.angle_alpha   90.00
_cell.angle_beta   90.00
_cell.angle_gamma   90.00
#
_symmetry.space_group_name_H-M   'P 1'
#
loop_
_entity.id
_entity.type
_entity.pdbx_description
1 polymer ?
#
loop_
_entity_poly.entity_id
_entity_poly.type
_entity_poly.pdbx_seq_one_letter_code
_entity_poly.pdbx_strand_id
1 'polypeptide(L)'
;MDKKLDQLINFLYKYSKIWQYQLNLEYEYKSKNVSTAFKGIGAFGELLTALYNTNYIGSGSGGMGFDLINQRDKKEIEVKTSVTFQSNKCKSCNFKFSKIFNICSNCGSNNYEEMDDSRFGINAKTLLEAYDKKILDSLFVFHIFDKQDTINIDTGDIVFIINCYKIPFTYDDSFYENKRLQYFKNQRDQSSKSNHCNLLPLSYDFWLLTPIYFDSWEIKVNFKDLNKKPIINNIWNEKLKNIAINVNICSNLEEKEKFLKLNDGKDYISLIEFVKNFDYRKKKFNKDRGKIKKIF
;
A
#
# COMPACT_ATOMS: atom_id res chain seq x y z
N MET A 1 0.44 26.90 7.03
CA MET A 1 0.46 25.43 7.16
C MET A 1 -0.96 24.87 7.13
N ASP A 2 -1.90 25.54 7.80
CA ASP A 2 -3.29 25.08 7.99
C ASP A 2 -4.08 24.82 6.69
N LYS A 3 -3.99 25.68 5.66
CA LYS A 3 -4.78 25.51 4.43
C LYS A 3 -4.53 24.18 3.68
N LYS A 4 -3.29 23.66 3.69
CA LYS A 4 -2.95 22.40 3.02
C LYS A 4 -3.48 21.21 3.81
N LEU A 5 -3.34 21.26 5.14
CA LEU A 5 -3.88 20.24 6.04
C LEU A 5 -5.41 20.19 5.96
N ASP A 6 -6.07 21.35 5.93
CA ASP A 6 -7.51 21.45 5.76
C ASP A 6 -8.00 20.86 4.43
N GLN A 7 -7.26 21.12 3.33
CA GLN A 7 -7.56 20.52 2.03
C GLN A 7 -7.45 18.99 2.06
N LEU A 8 -6.39 18.46 2.69
CA LEU A 8 -6.19 17.02 2.85
C LEU A 8 -7.30 16.40 3.71
N ILE A 9 -7.63 16.99 4.86
CA ILE A 9 -8.72 16.51 5.73
C ILE A 9 -10.05 16.52 4.98
N ASN A 10 -10.37 17.59 4.28
CA ASN A 10 -11.61 17.68 3.48
C ASN A 10 -11.64 16.66 2.35
N PHE A 11 -10.51 16.41 1.68
CA PHE A 11 -10.39 15.39 0.65
C PHE A 11 -10.63 13.98 1.23
N LEU A 12 -9.92 13.64 2.31
CA LEU A 12 -10.05 12.37 3.01
C LEU A 12 -11.49 12.19 3.51
N TYR A 13 -12.14 13.25 3.98
CA TYR A 13 -13.54 13.20 4.42
C TYR A 13 -14.49 12.79 3.31
N LYS A 14 -14.37 13.42 2.13
CA LYS A 14 -15.20 13.10 0.97
C LYS A 14 -15.02 11.64 0.55
N TYR A 15 -13.79 11.16 0.46
CA TYR A 15 -13.52 9.76 0.10
C TYR A 15 -13.94 8.77 1.18
N SER A 16 -13.77 9.12 2.45
CA SER A 16 -14.24 8.29 3.58
C SER A 16 -15.76 8.15 3.57
N LYS A 17 -16.49 9.21 3.18
CA LYS A 17 -17.94 9.13 2.95
C LYS A 17 -18.28 8.18 1.81
N ILE A 18 -17.56 8.23 0.69
CA ILE A 18 -17.75 7.26 -0.42
C ILE A 18 -17.52 5.83 0.07
N TRP A 19 -16.45 5.57 0.82
CA TRP A 19 -16.17 4.24 1.38
C TRP A 19 -17.24 3.79 2.36
N GLN A 20 -17.78 4.70 3.17
CA GLN A 20 -18.91 4.44 4.06
C GLN A 20 -20.14 3.95 3.28
N TYR A 21 -20.50 4.62 2.18
CA TYR A 21 -21.61 4.18 1.31
C TYR A 21 -21.33 2.83 0.63
N GLN A 22 -20.10 2.61 0.14
CA GLN A 22 -19.72 1.33 -0.47
C GLN A 22 -19.83 0.17 0.53
N LEU A 23 -19.29 0.33 1.74
CA LEU A 23 -19.40 -0.68 2.80
C LEU A 23 -20.85 -0.92 3.21
N ASN A 24 -21.67 0.14 3.27
CA ASN A 24 -23.11 0.00 3.53
C ASN A 24 -23.81 -0.82 2.43
N LEU A 25 -23.49 -0.62 1.15
CA LEU A 25 -24.03 -1.44 0.07
C LEU A 25 -23.65 -2.92 0.23
N GLU A 26 -22.41 -3.23 0.62
CA GLU A 26 -22.02 -4.62 0.92
C GLU A 26 -22.80 -5.19 2.12
N TYR A 27 -23.08 -4.35 3.12
CA TYR A 27 -23.82 -4.71 4.32
C TYR A 27 -25.31 -5.02 4.03
N GLU A 28 -26.03 -4.07 3.41
CA GLU A 28 -27.46 -4.17 3.09
C GLU A 28 -27.75 -5.30 2.10
N TYR A 29 -26.89 -5.45 1.09
CA TYR A 29 -27.04 -6.45 0.03
C TYR A 29 -26.17 -7.69 0.25
N LYS A 30 -25.99 -8.12 1.51
CA LYS A 30 -25.14 -9.27 1.88
C LYS A 30 -25.36 -10.54 1.04
N SER A 31 -26.60 -10.79 0.62
CA SER A 31 -26.98 -11.96 -0.18
C SER A 31 -26.51 -11.89 -1.63
N LYS A 32 -26.19 -10.68 -2.13
CA LYS A 32 -25.68 -10.46 -3.49
C LYS A 32 -24.17 -10.65 -3.58
N ASN A 33 -23.46 -10.53 -2.45
CA ASN A 33 -22.03 -10.80 -2.34
C ASN A 33 -21.16 -10.03 -3.36
N VAL A 34 -21.51 -8.78 -3.61
CA VAL A 34 -20.76 -7.89 -4.49
C VAL A 34 -19.78 -7.08 -3.66
N SER A 35 -18.50 -7.12 -4.01
CA SER A 35 -17.51 -6.23 -3.39
C SER A 35 -17.49 -4.86 -4.10
N THR A 36 -17.83 -3.83 -3.35
CA THR A 36 -17.91 -2.43 -3.77
C THR A 36 -16.98 -1.51 -2.97
N ALA A 37 -16.49 -1.95 -1.81
CA ALA A 37 -15.56 -1.20 -0.99
C ALA A 37 -14.29 -0.84 -1.78
N PHE A 38 -13.87 0.42 -1.65
CA PHE A 38 -12.67 0.98 -2.28
C PHE A 38 -12.68 0.94 -3.82
N LYS A 39 -13.85 0.91 -4.47
CA LYS A 39 -13.89 1.17 -5.92
C LYS A 39 -13.38 2.59 -6.22
N GLY A 40 -12.54 2.71 -7.25
CA GLY A 40 -11.91 3.98 -7.63
C GLY A 40 -10.63 4.34 -6.86
N ILE A 41 -9.98 3.38 -6.19
CA ILE A 41 -8.82 3.65 -5.34
C ILE A 41 -7.56 4.16 -6.09
N GLY A 42 -7.44 3.88 -7.38
CA GLY A 42 -6.37 4.46 -8.22
C GLY A 42 -6.45 5.98 -8.20
N ALA A 43 -7.58 6.52 -8.67
CA ALA A 43 -7.85 7.96 -8.68
C ALA A 43 -7.75 8.62 -7.28
N PHE A 44 -8.12 7.89 -6.21
CA PHE A 44 -7.89 8.36 -4.85
C PHE A 44 -6.40 8.65 -4.58
N GLY A 45 -5.51 7.71 -4.92
CA GLY A 45 -4.07 7.88 -4.74
C GLY A 45 -3.49 9.02 -5.59
N GLU A 46 -3.92 9.11 -6.84
CA GLU A 46 -3.46 10.15 -7.78
C GLU A 46 -3.81 11.55 -7.26
N LEU A 47 -5.07 11.77 -6.89
CA LEU A 47 -5.53 13.04 -6.32
C LEU A 47 -4.85 13.34 -4.99
N LEU A 48 -4.68 12.34 -4.12
CA LEU A 48 -3.96 12.52 -2.86
C LEU A 48 -2.52 12.97 -3.10
N THR A 49 -1.82 12.34 -4.05
CA THR A 49 -0.45 12.74 -4.43
C THR A 49 -0.40 14.16 -4.98
N ALA A 50 -1.36 14.56 -5.80
CA ALA A 50 -1.45 15.92 -6.34
C ALA A 50 -1.64 16.97 -5.23
N LEU A 51 -2.42 16.65 -4.18
CA LEU A 51 -2.56 17.53 -3.00
C LEU A 51 -1.25 17.65 -2.21
N TYR A 52 -0.44 16.59 -2.14
CA TYR A 52 0.88 16.67 -1.53
C TYR A 52 1.89 17.45 -2.39
N ASN A 53 1.77 17.37 -3.72
CA ASN A 53 2.71 17.91 -4.69
C ASN A 53 2.04 18.92 -5.62
N THR A 54 1.76 20.13 -5.13
CA THR A 54 0.94 21.14 -5.83
C THR A 54 1.50 21.63 -7.17
N ASN A 55 2.77 21.34 -7.47
CA ASN A 55 3.40 21.67 -8.76
C ASN A 55 3.17 20.59 -9.83
N TYR A 56 2.56 19.47 -9.45
CA TYR A 56 2.19 18.37 -10.34
C TYR A 56 0.68 18.38 -10.58
N ILE A 57 0.29 18.04 -11.81
CA ILE A 57 -1.11 17.90 -12.21
C ILE A 57 -1.35 16.48 -12.75
N GLY A 58 -2.59 16.00 -12.65
CA GLY A 58 -2.97 14.71 -13.22
C GLY A 58 -2.78 14.68 -14.75
N SER A 59 -2.24 13.57 -15.27
CA SER A 59 -2.07 13.38 -16.71
C SER A 59 -3.38 13.06 -17.43
N GLY A 60 -4.42 12.66 -16.69
CA GLY A 60 -5.71 12.24 -17.25
C GLY A 60 -5.64 10.91 -18.00
N SER A 61 -4.57 10.12 -17.82
CA SER A 61 -4.24 9.01 -18.70
C SER A 61 -5.07 7.73 -18.52
N GLY A 62 -5.94 7.65 -17.50
CA GLY A 62 -6.87 6.53 -17.32
C GLY A 62 -6.21 5.15 -17.30
N GLY A 63 -4.95 5.06 -16.86
CA GLY A 63 -4.16 3.82 -16.83
C GLY A 63 -3.07 3.69 -17.90
N MET A 64 -2.74 4.76 -18.64
CA MET A 64 -1.68 4.77 -19.64
C MET A 64 -0.53 5.74 -19.30
N GLY A 65 0.52 5.25 -18.64
CA GLY A 65 1.68 6.06 -18.29
C GLY A 65 1.40 7.07 -17.16
N PHE A 66 2.48 7.62 -16.62
CA PHE A 66 2.59 8.31 -15.34
C PHE A 66 1.38 9.14 -14.92
N ASP A 67 1.03 9.01 -13.65
CA ASP A 67 -0.21 9.53 -13.12
C ASP A 67 -0.18 11.05 -12.97
N LEU A 68 0.96 11.63 -12.57
CA LEU A 68 1.13 13.08 -12.44
C LEU A 68 2.33 13.61 -13.21
N ILE A 69 2.20 14.82 -13.75
CA ILE A 69 3.21 15.51 -14.56
C ILE A 69 3.46 16.91 -13.99
N ASN A 70 4.73 17.28 -13.86
CA ASN A 70 5.17 18.66 -13.67
C ASN A 70 5.64 19.19 -15.03
N GLN A 71 4.84 20.07 -15.62
CA GLN A 71 5.10 20.62 -16.95
C GLN A 71 6.34 21.52 -17.01
N ARG A 72 6.70 22.16 -15.90
CA ARG A 72 7.86 23.05 -15.82
C ARG A 72 9.16 22.26 -15.84
N ASP A 73 9.23 21.24 -15.00
CA ASP A 73 10.45 20.44 -14.81
C ASP A 73 10.51 19.22 -15.75
N LYS A 74 9.43 18.97 -16.50
CA LYS A 74 9.23 17.80 -17.37
C LYS A 74 9.47 16.49 -16.61
N LYS A 75 8.99 16.47 -15.37
CA LYS A 75 9.09 15.34 -14.46
C LYS A 75 7.75 14.67 -14.26
N GLU A 76 7.79 13.38 -13.99
CA GLU A 76 6.63 12.52 -13.88
C GLU A 76 6.68 11.72 -12.57
N ILE A 77 5.51 11.55 -11.96
CA ILE A 77 5.30 10.77 -10.74
C ILE A 77 4.37 9.60 -11.05
N GLU A 78 4.79 8.41 -10.65
CA GLU A 78 3.95 7.21 -10.65
C GLU A 78 3.29 7.07 -9.29
N VAL A 79 2.02 6.68 -9.26
CA VAL A 79 1.24 6.50 -8.05
C VAL A 79 0.65 5.09 -8.01
N LYS A 80 0.76 4.40 -6.88
CA LYS A 80 0.11 3.11 -6.67
C LYS A 80 -0.55 3.00 -5.30
N THR A 81 -1.81 2.63 -5.29
CA THR A 81 -2.55 2.37 -4.05
C THR A 81 -2.86 0.88 -3.93
N SER A 82 -2.59 0.31 -2.75
CA SER A 82 -2.89 -1.08 -2.42
C SER A 82 -3.81 -1.12 -1.21
N VAL A 83 -4.93 -1.84 -1.34
CA VAL A 83 -5.91 -2.05 -0.26
C VAL A 83 -5.88 -3.51 0.15
N THR A 84 -5.54 -3.79 1.41
CA THR A 84 -5.49 -5.17 1.96
C THR A 84 -6.74 -5.53 2.74
N PHE A 85 -7.72 -4.63 2.79
CA PHE A 85 -9.10 -4.97 3.10
C PHE A 85 -9.71 -5.70 1.89
N GLN A 86 -9.57 -7.02 1.86
CA GLN A 86 -10.04 -7.88 0.76
C GLN A 86 -11.07 -8.90 1.25
N SER A 87 -11.90 -9.39 0.34
CA SER A 87 -12.86 -10.46 0.65
C SER A 87 -12.20 -11.67 1.31
N ASN A 88 -12.84 -12.19 2.35
CA ASN A 88 -12.49 -13.46 2.97
C ASN A 88 -12.77 -14.61 2.03
N LYS A 89 -12.08 -15.74 2.21
CA LYS A 89 -12.36 -17.01 1.52
C LYS A 89 -12.78 -18.07 2.53
N CYS A 90 -14.00 -18.59 2.41
CA CYS A 90 -14.48 -19.67 3.26
C CYS A 90 -13.68 -20.95 3.01
N LYS A 91 -13.18 -21.59 4.07
CA LYS A 91 -12.43 -22.86 3.94
C LYS A 91 -13.35 -24.08 3.77
N SER A 92 -14.61 -23.99 4.18
CA SER A 92 -15.58 -25.08 4.06
C SER A 92 -16.15 -25.23 2.65
N CYS A 93 -16.45 -24.11 1.97
CA CYS A 93 -17.07 -24.14 0.63
C CYS A 93 -16.32 -23.34 -0.44
N ASN A 94 -15.13 -22.80 -0.14
CA ASN A 94 -14.32 -21.96 -1.03
C ASN A 94 -14.99 -20.65 -1.52
N PHE A 95 -16.20 -20.34 -1.07
CA PHE A 95 -16.91 -19.13 -1.41
C PHE A 95 -16.19 -17.89 -0.86
N LYS A 96 -16.02 -16.86 -1.69
CA LYS A 96 -15.46 -15.57 -1.26
C LYS A 96 -16.59 -14.69 -0.74
N PHE A 97 -16.36 -13.94 0.34
CA PHE A 97 -17.37 -13.05 0.91
C PHE A 97 -16.76 -11.79 1.52
N SER A 98 -17.56 -10.75 1.69
CA SER A 98 -17.06 -9.47 2.22
C SER A 98 -16.41 -9.63 3.59
N LYS A 99 -15.33 -8.87 3.81
CA LYS A 99 -14.56 -8.88 5.06
C LYS A 99 -15.32 -8.31 6.25
N ILE A 100 -16.38 -7.52 6.01
CA ILE A 100 -17.22 -7.01 7.11
C ILE A 100 -17.98 -8.12 7.84
N PHE A 101 -18.11 -9.31 7.21
CA PHE A 101 -18.80 -10.46 7.80
C PHE A 101 -17.80 -11.48 8.33
N ASN A 102 -18.15 -12.12 9.45
CA ASN A 102 -17.42 -13.22 10.07
C ASN A 102 -18.05 -14.60 9.78
N ILE A 103 -19.15 -14.64 9.02
CA ILE A 103 -19.86 -15.86 8.64
C ILE A 103 -20.05 -15.89 7.13
N CYS A 104 -19.74 -17.04 6.52
CA CYS A 104 -19.91 -17.27 5.10
C CYS A 104 -21.39 -17.24 4.72
N SER A 105 -21.77 -16.33 3.83
CA SER A 105 -23.15 -16.17 3.36
C SER A 105 -23.68 -17.35 2.53
N ASN A 106 -22.82 -18.25 2.06
CA ASN A 106 -23.21 -19.43 1.27
C ASN A 106 -23.46 -20.68 2.14
N CYS A 107 -22.67 -20.91 3.19
CA CYS A 107 -22.73 -22.17 3.96
C CYS A 107 -22.84 -21.99 5.48
N GLY A 108 -22.87 -20.75 5.98
CA GLY A 108 -22.95 -20.47 7.42
C GLY A 108 -21.67 -20.77 8.22
N SER A 109 -20.61 -21.26 7.57
CA SER A 109 -19.34 -21.53 8.24
C SER A 109 -18.63 -20.24 8.69
N ASN A 110 -18.06 -20.27 9.89
CA ASN A 110 -17.16 -19.25 10.42
C ASN A 110 -15.67 -19.59 10.18
N ASN A 111 -15.38 -20.69 9.48
CA ASN A 111 -14.02 -21.08 9.14
C ASN A 111 -13.62 -20.45 7.80
N TYR A 112 -12.81 -19.39 7.86
CA TYR A 112 -12.34 -18.66 6.69
C TYR A 112 -10.85 -18.33 6.75
N GLU A 113 -10.31 -17.97 5.60
CA GLU A 113 -9.01 -17.36 5.43
C GLU A 113 -9.19 -15.88 5.10
N GLU A 114 -8.51 -15.02 5.85
CA GLU A 114 -8.36 -13.62 5.47
C GLU A 114 -7.32 -13.52 4.36
N MET A 115 -7.71 -12.86 3.27
CA MET A 115 -6.80 -12.53 2.19
C MET A 115 -6.15 -11.18 2.48
N ASP A 116 -4.82 -11.14 2.43
CA ASP A 116 -4.02 -9.94 2.71
C ASP A 116 -2.91 -9.73 1.67
N ASP A 117 -3.09 -10.27 0.45
CA ASP A 117 -2.03 -10.34 -0.55
C ASP A 117 -2.17 -9.29 -1.67
N SER A 118 -2.76 -8.14 -1.34
CA SER A 118 -2.87 -6.99 -2.24
C SER A 118 -1.50 -6.38 -2.55
N ARG A 119 -1.22 -6.05 -3.81
CA ARG A 119 0.12 -5.65 -4.28
C ARG A 119 0.05 -4.36 -5.09
N PHE A 120 1.12 -3.58 -5.03
CA PHE A 120 1.36 -2.50 -5.97
C PHE A 120 1.76 -3.11 -7.32
N GLY A 121 0.86 -3.01 -8.30
CA GLY A 121 1.14 -3.41 -9.67
C GLY A 121 1.90 -2.33 -10.41
N ILE A 122 3.19 -2.50 -10.67
CA ILE A 122 4.05 -1.49 -11.31
C ILE A 122 4.57 -2.05 -12.63
N ASN A 123 4.48 -1.29 -13.72
CA ASN A 123 5.13 -1.69 -14.96
C ASN A 123 6.63 -1.34 -14.89
N ALA A 124 7.47 -2.34 -14.62
CA ALA A 124 8.90 -2.18 -14.45
C ALA A 124 9.59 -1.68 -15.74
N LYS A 125 9.11 -2.09 -16.91
CA LYS A 125 9.65 -1.62 -18.19
C LYS A 125 9.38 -0.13 -18.38
N THR A 126 8.13 0.31 -18.24
CA THR A 126 7.75 1.73 -18.37
C THR A 126 8.47 2.61 -17.34
N LEU A 127 8.59 2.13 -16.10
CA LEU A 127 9.30 2.86 -15.05
C LEU A 127 10.79 3.05 -15.41
N LEU A 128 11.46 2.00 -15.88
CA LEU A 128 12.86 2.08 -16.31
C LEU A 128 13.04 2.98 -17.53
N GLU A 129 12.16 2.90 -18.53
CA GLU A 129 12.20 3.78 -19.71
C GLU A 129 12.08 5.25 -19.35
N ALA A 130 11.23 5.60 -18.37
CA ALA A 130 11.09 6.96 -17.88
C ALA A 130 12.28 7.42 -17.04
N TYR A 131 12.88 6.51 -16.28
CA TYR A 131 14.13 6.76 -15.60
C TYR A 131 15.26 7.06 -16.62
N ASP A 132 15.41 6.24 -17.66
CA ASP A 132 16.43 6.42 -18.71
C ASP A 132 16.23 7.74 -19.48
N LYS A 133 14.97 8.13 -19.72
CA LYS A 133 14.59 9.43 -20.30
C LYS A 133 14.78 10.61 -19.34
N LYS A 134 15.18 10.36 -18.08
CA LYS A 134 15.32 11.34 -17.01
C LYS A 134 14.04 12.11 -16.70
N ILE A 135 12.88 11.52 -16.95
CA ILE A 135 11.58 12.12 -16.65
C ILE A 135 10.97 11.57 -15.35
N LEU A 136 11.37 10.39 -14.90
CA LEU A 136 10.93 9.85 -13.60
C LEU A 136 11.47 10.70 -12.43
N ASP A 137 10.59 11.17 -11.56
CA ASP A 137 10.95 11.79 -10.28
C ASP A 137 10.84 10.78 -9.13
N SER A 138 9.65 10.24 -8.92
CA SER A 138 9.39 9.35 -7.80
C SER A 138 8.19 8.43 -8.02
N LEU A 139 8.14 7.37 -7.22
CA LEU A 139 6.99 6.49 -7.08
C LEU A 139 6.35 6.75 -5.71
N PHE A 140 5.10 7.21 -5.71
CA PHE A 140 4.28 7.32 -4.51
C PHE A 140 3.47 6.05 -4.33
N VAL A 141 3.45 5.50 -3.11
CA VAL A 141 2.67 4.32 -2.78
C VAL A 141 1.87 4.51 -1.50
N PHE A 142 0.60 4.11 -1.56
CA PHE A 142 -0.35 4.20 -0.45
C PHE A 142 -0.83 2.81 -0.06
N HIS A 143 -0.57 2.41 1.18
CA HIS A 143 -1.08 1.15 1.72
C HIS A 143 -2.26 1.41 2.64
N ILE A 144 -3.43 0.88 2.29
CA ILE A 144 -4.67 1.00 3.06
C ILE A 144 -5.04 -0.35 3.63
N PHE A 145 -5.29 -0.40 4.94
CA PHE A 145 -5.68 -1.62 5.63
C PHE A 145 -6.64 -1.33 6.78
N ASP A 146 -7.44 -2.32 7.15
CA ASP A 146 -8.22 -2.29 8.39
C ASP A 146 -7.31 -2.46 9.60
N LYS A 147 -7.50 -1.59 10.60
CA LYS A 147 -6.90 -1.77 11.93
C LYS A 147 -7.52 -3.03 12.54
N GLN A 148 -6.68 -3.96 12.98
CA GLN A 148 -7.14 -5.23 13.53
C GLN A 148 -8.16 -5.00 14.66
N ASP A 149 -9.14 -5.91 14.74
CA ASP A 149 -10.18 -5.93 15.76
C ASP A 149 -11.08 -4.69 15.82
N THR A 150 -11.05 -3.84 14.78
CA THR A 150 -11.93 -2.66 14.71
C THR A 150 -13.20 -2.87 13.92
N ILE A 151 -13.33 -3.96 13.17
CA ILE A 151 -14.57 -4.31 12.47
C ILE A 151 -15.59 -4.78 13.50
N ASN A 152 -16.52 -3.91 13.84
CA ASN A 152 -17.58 -4.23 14.78
C ASN A 152 -18.92 -4.30 14.04
N ILE A 153 -19.39 -5.52 13.78
CA ILE A 153 -20.62 -5.75 13.02
C ILE A 153 -21.87 -5.27 13.74
N ASP A 154 -21.87 -5.14 15.08
CA ASP A 154 -23.04 -4.72 15.85
C ASP A 154 -23.25 -3.21 15.74
N THR A 155 -22.18 -2.46 15.98
CA THR A 155 -22.16 -0.98 15.90
C THR A 155 -22.03 -0.46 14.47
N GLY A 156 -21.48 -1.26 13.55
CA GLY A 156 -21.14 -0.83 12.20
C GLY A 156 -19.84 -0.03 12.08
N ASP A 157 -19.06 0.10 13.17
CA ASP A 157 -17.79 0.83 13.15
C ASP A 157 -16.68 -0.01 12.50
N ILE A 158 -15.79 0.65 11.75
CA ILE A 158 -14.54 0.11 11.22
C ILE A 158 -13.49 1.22 11.12
N VAL A 159 -12.23 0.88 11.37
CA VAL A 159 -11.11 1.82 11.28
C VAL A 159 -10.13 1.37 10.20
N PHE A 160 -9.80 2.29 9.30
CA PHE A 160 -8.77 2.12 8.27
C PHE A 160 -7.54 2.95 8.60
N ILE A 161 -6.38 2.41 8.28
CA ILE A 161 -5.10 3.10 8.29
C ILE A 161 -4.66 3.31 6.86
N ILE A 162 -4.17 4.50 6.54
CA ILE A 162 -3.48 4.83 5.29
C ILE A 162 -2.04 5.14 5.63
N ASN A 163 -1.11 4.33 5.14
CA ASN A 163 0.32 4.63 5.21
C ASN A 163 0.82 5.18 3.88
N CYS A 164 1.50 6.33 3.92
CA CYS A 164 1.94 7.07 2.75
C CYS A 164 3.47 7.01 2.60
N TYR A 165 3.96 6.46 1.48
CA TYR A 165 5.39 6.35 1.20
C TYR A 165 5.77 6.95 -0.15
N LYS A 166 6.99 7.50 -0.21
CA LYS A 166 7.63 7.99 -1.43
C LYS A 166 8.92 7.21 -1.67
N ILE A 167 9.12 6.71 -2.89
CA ILE A 167 10.36 6.09 -3.34
C ILE A 167 11.00 7.05 -4.36
N PRO A 168 12.04 7.81 -3.97
CA PRO A 168 12.69 8.77 -4.86
C PRO A 168 13.66 8.07 -5.83
N PHE A 169 13.74 8.57 -7.08
CA PHE A 169 14.71 8.10 -8.09
C PHE A 169 15.75 9.18 -8.45
N THR A 170 15.70 10.32 -7.77
CA THR A 170 16.49 11.53 -8.09
C THR A 170 17.40 11.99 -6.94
N TYR A 171 17.69 11.13 -5.94
CA TYR A 171 18.33 11.54 -4.67
C TYR A 171 19.78 11.06 -4.44
N ASP A 172 20.54 11.92 -3.76
CA ASP A 172 21.99 12.06 -3.41
C ASP A 172 22.96 10.87 -3.31
N ASP A 173 22.54 9.61 -3.34
CA ASP A 173 23.48 8.48 -3.21
C ASP A 173 23.17 7.37 -4.23
N SER A 174 24.13 7.22 -5.15
CA SER A 174 24.13 6.23 -6.22
C SER A 174 23.92 4.79 -5.71
N PHE A 175 24.30 4.47 -4.47
CA PHE A 175 24.10 3.14 -3.90
C PHE A 175 22.61 2.81 -3.77
N TYR A 176 21.81 3.69 -3.15
CA TYR A 176 20.38 3.45 -2.94
C TYR A 176 19.59 3.53 -4.23
N GLU A 177 19.97 4.45 -5.12
CA GLU A 177 19.40 4.54 -6.46
C GLU A 177 19.63 3.24 -7.25
N ASN A 178 20.87 2.74 -7.28
CA ASN A 178 21.20 1.47 -7.94
C ASN A 178 20.45 0.29 -7.32
N LYS A 179 20.29 0.24 -5.99
CA LYS A 179 19.45 -0.76 -5.31
C LYS A 179 18.00 -0.70 -5.79
N ARG A 180 17.39 0.49 -5.90
CA ARG A 180 16.02 0.61 -6.43
C ARG A 180 15.92 0.11 -7.87
N LEU A 181 16.83 0.54 -8.74
CA LEU A 181 16.84 0.16 -10.16
C LEU A 181 17.08 -1.35 -10.35
N GLN A 182 17.92 -1.96 -9.52
CA GLN A 182 18.18 -3.40 -9.56
C GLN A 182 16.88 -4.21 -9.39
N TYR A 183 15.99 -3.79 -8.49
CA TYR A 183 14.68 -4.43 -8.35
C TYR A 183 13.92 -4.45 -9.66
N PHE A 184 13.71 -3.29 -10.29
CA PHE A 184 12.92 -3.19 -11.51
C PHE A 184 13.59 -3.90 -12.70
N LYS A 185 14.93 -3.84 -12.81
CA LYS A 185 15.71 -4.61 -13.80
C LYS A 185 15.47 -6.11 -13.63
N ASN A 186 15.59 -6.62 -12.40
CA ASN A 186 15.30 -8.02 -12.11
C ASN A 186 13.85 -8.41 -12.49
N GLN A 187 12.87 -7.55 -12.22
CA GLN A 187 11.47 -7.83 -12.57
C GLN A 187 11.24 -7.83 -14.09
N ARG A 188 11.85 -6.89 -14.82
CA ARG A 188 11.80 -6.85 -16.29
C ARG A 188 12.42 -8.11 -16.89
N ASP A 189 13.62 -8.47 -16.46
CA ASP A 189 14.43 -9.53 -17.07
C ASP A 189 13.93 -10.94 -16.72
N GLN A 190 13.30 -11.12 -15.57
CA GLN A 190 12.83 -12.43 -15.09
C GLN A 190 11.33 -12.69 -15.32
N SER A 191 10.54 -11.68 -15.68
CA SER A 191 9.11 -11.88 -15.94
C SER A 191 8.86 -12.31 -17.39
N SER A 192 8.66 -13.62 -17.60
CA SER A 192 8.49 -14.21 -18.94
C SER A 192 7.28 -13.70 -19.75
N LYS A 193 6.37 -12.92 -19.15
CA LYS A 193 5.12 -12.49 -19.81
C LYS A 193 4.59 -11.09 -19.49
N SER A 194 5.04 -10.38 -18.45
CA SER A 194 4.28 -9.21 -17.99
C SER A 194 5.05 -7.92 -17.77
N ASN A 195 6.39 -7.86 -17.69
CA ASN A 195 7.12 -6.64 -17.31
C ASN A 195 6.58 -5.96 -16.03
N HIS A 196 5.75 -6.66 -15.26
CA HIS A 196 4.99 -6.12 -14.15
C HIS A 196 5.59 -6.62 -12.85
N CYS A 197 5.97 -5.67 -12.01
CA CYS A 197 6.26 -5.86 -10.61
C CYS A 197 4.93 -6.02 -9.86
N ASN A 198 4.88 -6.99 -8.96
CA ASN A 198 3.81 -7.17 -7.99
C ASN A 198 4.42 -6.98 -6.60
N LEU A 199 4.62 -5.72 -6.20
CA LEU A 199 5.29 -5.38 -4.95
C LEU A 199 4.31 -5.48 -3.79
N LEU A 200 4.60 -6.35 -2.84
CA LEU A 200 3.78 -6.50 -1.63
C LEU A 200 4.11 -5.37 -0.64
N PRO A 201 3.11 -4.62 -0.12
CA PRO A 201 3.33 -3.59 0.88
C PRO A 201 4.08 -4.13 2.11
N LEU A 202 5.02 -3.33 2.64
CA LEU A 202 5.81 -3.62 3.85
C LEU A 202 6.60 -4.95 3.81
N SER A 203 6.74 -5.54 2.63
CA SER A 203 7.52 -6.76 2.42
C SER A 203 9.02 -6.49 2.42
N TYR A 204 9.81 -7.56 2.46
CA TYR A 204 11.26 -7.50 2.37
C TYR A 204 11.75 -6.66 1.18
N ASP A 205 11.22 -6.93 -0.02
CA ASP A 205 11.59 -6.18 -1.23
C ASP A 205 11.12 -4.72 -1.18
N PHE A 206 9.98 -4.44 -0.54
CA PHE A 206 9.48 -3.08 -0.38
C PHE A 206 10.46 -2.23 0.43
N TRP A 207 11.02 -2.78 1.51
CA TRP A 207 12.00 -2.06 2.31
C TRP A 207 13.35 -1.88 1.60
N LEU A 208 13.75 -2.81 0.73
CA LEU A 208 14.96 -2.64 -0.09
C LEU A 208 14.84 -1.50 -1.12
N LEU A 209 13.62 -1.08 -1.48
CA LEU A 209 13.40 0.12 -2.29
C LEU A 209 13.65 1.43 -1.53
N THR A 210 14.04 1.37 -0.25
CA THR A 210 14.27 2.53 0.63
C THR A 210 13.14 3.56 0.61
N PRO A 211 11.90 3.14 0.94
CA PRO A 211 10.75 4.03 0.95
C PRO A 211 10.87 5.06 2.09
N ILE A 212 10.53 6.31 1.78
CA ILE A 212 10.41 7.39 2.76
C ILE A 212 8.96 7.41 3.24
N TYR A 213 8.74 7.14 4.52
CA TYR A 213 7.43 7.29 5.15
C TYR A 213 7.19 8.76 5.50
N PHE A 214 6.18 9.37 4.87
CA PHE A 214 6.00 10.82 4.95
C PHE A 214 4.65 11.24 5.54
N ASP A 215 3.67 10.34 5.63
CA ASP A 215 2.39 10.63 6.26
C ASP A 215 1.61 9.37 6.64
N SER A 216 0.61 9.51 7.51
CA SER A 216 -0.28 8.45 7.96
C SER A 216 -1.59 8.97 8.52
N TRP A 217 -2.67 8.28 8.19
CA TRP A 217 -4.02 8.68 8.54
C TRP A 217 -4.81 7.51 9.13
N GLU A 218 -5.52 7.78 10.21
CA GLU A 218 -6.54 6.89 10.78
C GLU A 218 -7.92 7.43 10.40
N ILE A 219 -8.74 6.57 9.80
CA ILE A 219 -10.07 6.90 9.31
C ILE A 219 -11.07 5.95 9.91
N LYS A 220 -11.96 6.47 10.76
CA LYS A 220 -13.09 5.70 11.30
C LYS A 220 -14.35 6.00 10.50
N VAL A 221 -15.01 4.97 9.99
CA VAL A 221 -16.31 5.06 9.33
C VAL A 221 -17.34 4.16 10.01
N ASN A 222 -18.62 4.49 9.84
CA ASN A 222 -19.71 3.64 10.30
C ASN A 222 -20.57 3.19 9.12
N PHE A 223 -20.52 1.93 8.73
CA PHE A 223 -21.22 1.45 7.54
C PHE A 223 -22.72 1.15 7.77
N LYS A 224 -23.24 1.29 9.00
CA LYS A 224 -24.67 1.14 9.30
C LYS A 224 -25.40 2.49 9.38
N ASP A 225 -24.78 3.46 10.02
CA ASP A 225 -25.30 4.82 10.19
C ASP A 225 -24.55 5.78 9.25
N LEU A 226 -25.18 6.04 8.11
CA LEU A 226 -24.65 6.95 7.08
C LEU A 226 -24.65 8.42 7.51
N ASN A 227 -25.43 8.78 8.53
CA ASN A 227 -25.46 10.13 9.09
C ASN A 227 -24.24 10.38 9.99
N LYS A 228 -23.70 9.34 10.63
CA LYS A 228 -22.46 9.42 11.40
C LYS A 228 -21.32 9.84 10.48
N LYS A 229 -20.70 10.97 10.81
CA LYS A 229 -19.59 11.54 10.02
C LYS A 229 -18.32 10.70 10.23
N PRO A 230 -17.54 10.42 9.17
CA PRO A 230 -16.21 9.86 9.32
C PRO A 230 -15.35 10.72 10.23
N ILE A 231 -14.52 10.07 11.04
CA ILE A 231 -13.51 10.71 11.88
C ILE A 231 -12.16 10.45 11.23
N ILE A 232 -11.36 11.51 11.10
CA ILE A 232 -10.09 11.50 10.37
C ILE A 232 -9.04 12.09 11.29
N ASN A 233 -8.05 11.28 11.63
CA ASN A 233 -6.94 11.68 12.46
C ASN A 233 -5.65 11.54 11.67
N ASN A 234 -4.84 12.60 11.63
CA ASN A 234 -3.45 12.45 11.24
C ASN A 234 -2.72 11.78 12.40
N ILE A 235 -2.16 10.60 12.16
CA ILE A 235 -1.43 9.82 13.17
C ILE A 235 0.08 9.80 12.89
N TRP A 236 0.51 10.54 11.86
CA TRP A 236 1.92 10.70 11.56
C TRP A 236 2.61 11.49 12.65
N ASN A 237 3.84 11.08 12.96
CA ASN A 237 4.72 11.82 13.85
C ASN A 237 6.18 11.66 13.39
N GLU A 238 7.01 12.65 13.71
CA GLU A 238 8.42 12.68 13.26
C GLU A 238 9.24 11.48 13.72
N LYS A 239 8.88 10.84 14.85
CA LYS A 239 9.58 9.64 15.32
C LYS A 239 9.42 8.46 14.36
N LEU A 240 8.31 8.41 13.61
CA LEU A 240 8.06 7.40 12.59
C LEU A 240 8.90 7.58 11.31
N LYS A 241 9.60 8.72 11.17
CA LYS A 241 10.53 8.95 10.05
C LYS A 241 11.70 7.96 10.05
N ASN A 242 12.11 7.53 11.25
CA ASN A 242 13.14 6.52 11.43
C ASN A 242 12.50 5.14 11.50
N ILE A 243 12.15 4.59 10.33
CA ILE A 243 11.47 3.30 10.25
C ILE A 243 12.40 2.21 10.78
N ALA A 244 11.94 1.55 11.84
CA ALA A 244 12.50 0.30 12.33
C ALA A 244 11.89 -0.86 11.55
N ILE A 245 12.74 -1.60 10.85
CA ILE A 245 12.35 -2.82 10.15
C ILE A 245 12.34 -3.94 11.15
N ASN A 246 11.33 -4.81 11.15
CA ASN A 246 11.26 -5.96 12.06
C ASN A 246 11.74 -7.24 11.36
N VAL A 247 12.49 -8.10 12.07
CA VAL A 247 13.05 -9.39 11.62
C VAL A 247 12.01 -10.29 10.94
N ASN A 248 10.75 -10.11 11.27
CA ASN A 248 9.63 -10.82 10.69
C ASN A 248 9.52 -10.67 9.16
N ILE A 249 10.10 -9.65 8.51
CA ILE A 249 10.13 -9.58 7.04
C ILE A 249 11.04 -10.65 6.40
N CYS A 250 11.98 -11.20 7.17
CA CYS A 250 12.87 -12.28 6.74
C CYS A 250 12.12 -13.61 6.70
N SER A 251 12.31 -14.34 5.60
CA SER A 251 11.52 -15.53 5.28
C SER A 251 12.22 -16.82 5.68
N ASN A 252 13.55 -16.86 5.59
CA ASN A 252 14.38 -18.03 5.90
C ASN A 252 15.23 -17.79 7.16
N LEU A 253 15.80 -18.87 7.69
CA LEU A 253 16.58 -18.83 8.93
C LEU A 253 17.88 -18.02 8.78
N GLU A 254 18.58 -18.18 7.66
CA GLU A 254 19.84 -17.47 7.37
C GLU A 254 19.66 -15.95 7.37
N GLU A 255 18.60 -15.46 6.71
CA GLU A 255 18.22 -14.03 6.70
C GLU A 255 17.92 -13.54 8.12
N LYS A 256 17.21 -14.34 8.93
CA LYS A 256 16.87 -13.96 10.31
C LYS A 256 18.12 -13.93 11.19
N GLU A 257 19.00 -14.91 11.08
CA GLU A 257 20.27 -14.93 11.82
C GLU A 257 21.16 -13.76 11.45
N LYS A 258 21.28 -13.45 10.15
CA LYS A 258 22.00 -12.27 9.67
C LYS A 258 21.38 -10.99 10.24
N PHE A 259 20.06 -10.89 10.23
CA PHE A 259 19.33 -9.72 10.75
C PHE A 259 19.60 -9.51 12.24
N LEU A 260 19.48 -10.57 13.05
CA LEU A 260 19.68 -10.51 14.50
C LEU A 260 21.14 -10.17 14.84
N LYS A 261 22.12 -10.65 14.06
CA LYS A 261 23.55 -10.31 14.23
C LYS A 261 23.84 -8.82 14.02
N LEU A 262 23.06 -8.12 13.21
CA LEU A 262 23.28 -6.69 12.93
C LEU A 262 22.83 -5.75 14.06
N ASN A 263 22.04 -6.25 15.03
CA ASN A 263 21.57 -5.43 16.14
C ASN A 263 21.51 -6.21 17.46
N ASP A 264 22.57 -6.96 17.74
CA ASP A 264 22.79 -7.64 19.03
C ASP A 264 21.60 -8.48 19.51
N GLY A 265 20.96 -9.21 18.60
CA GLY A 265 19.83 -10.07 18.90
C GLY A 265 18.47 -9.38 18.99
N LYS A 266 18.39 -8.05 18.77
CA LYS A 266 17.12 -7.33 18.70
C LYS A 266 16.37 -7.67 17.43
N ASP A 267 15.05 -7.69 17.53
CA ASP A 267 14.14 -8.06 16.45
C ASP A 267 13.84 -6.90 15.48
N TYR A 268 14.53 -5.77 15.60
CA TYR A 268 14.41 -4.63 14.70
C TYR A 268 15.77 -4.08 14.28
N ILE A 269 15.89 -3.49 13.08
CA ILE A 269 17.06 -2.70 12.64
C ILE A 269 16.61 -1.46 11.87
N SER A 270 17.51 -0.47 11.68
CA SER A 270 17.19 0.69 10.86
C SER A 270 17.05 0.31 9.38
N LEU A 271 16.22 1.05 8.63
CA LEU A 271 16.10 0.88 7.18
C LEU A 271 17.45 0.96 6.45
N ILE A 272 18.33 1.88 6.88
CA ILE A 272 19.66 2.06 6.29
C ILE A 272 20.52 0.81 6.50
N GLU A 273 20.57 0.28 7.73
CA GLU A 273 21.27 -0.96 8.05
C GLU A 273 20.73 -2.13 7.24
N PHE A 274 19.41 -2.24 7.13
CA PHE A 274 18.77 -3.28 6.33
C PHE A 274 19.21 -3.20 4.86
N VAL A 275 19.11 -2.04 4.21
CA VAL A 275 19.42 -1.95 2.77
C VAL A 275 20.91 -2.13 2.46
N LYS A 276 21.80 -1.73 3.37
CA LYS A 276 23.25 -1.94 3.20
C LYS A 276 23.64 -3.41 3.31
N ASN A 277 22.97 -4.16 4.17
CA ASN A 277 23.35 -5.54 4.49
C ASN A 277 22.54 -6.61 3.75
N PHE A 278 21.42 -6.26 3.10
CA PHE A 278 20.55 -7.23 2.45
C PHE A 278 20.44 -6.98 0.94
N ASP A 279 20.33 -8.09 0.20
CA ASP A 279 20.15 -8.10 -1.25
C ASP A 279 18.77 -8.63 -1.62
N TYR A 280 18.32 -8.28 -2.84
CA TYR A 280 17.12 -8.89 -3.40
C TYR A 280 17.30 -10.40 -3.53
N ARG A 281 16.28 -11.14 -3.10
CA ARG A 281 16.24 -12.59 -3.23
C ARG A 281 16.26 -12.95 -4.72
N LYS A 282 17.08 -13.95 -5.11
CA LYS A 282 16.99 -14.55 -6.45
C LYS A 282 15.68 -15.31 -6.56
N LYS A 283 14.64 -14.67 -7.09
CA LYS A 283 13.31 -15.30 -7.21
C LYS A 283 13.33 -16.35 -8.31
N LYS A 284 13.06 -17.61 -7.97
CA LYS A 284 12.60 -18.59 -8.95
C LYS A 284 11.14 -18.27 -9.27
N PHE A 285 10.91 -17.59 -10.39
CA PHE A 285 9.58 -17.31 -10.96
C PHE A 285 8.61 -16.48 -10.10
N ASN A 286 8.64 -15.16 -10.31
CA ASN A 286 7.51 -14.21 -10.30
C ASN A 286 6.57 -14.08 -9.09
N LYS A 287 6.74 -14.75 -7.95
CA LYS A 287 5.90 -14.48 -6.76
C LYS A 287 6.70 -14.57 -5.47
N ASP A 288 6.83 -13.43 -4.79
CA ASP A 288 7.02 -13.50 -3.35
C ASP A 288 5.64 -13.86 -2.76
N ARG A 289 5.49 -15.09 -2.28
CA ARG A 289 4.29 -15.54 -1.57
C ARG A 289 4.44 -15.14 -0.11
N GLY A 290 4.61 -13.84 0.15
CA GLY A 290 4.62 -13.27 1.49
C GLY A 290 3.22 -12.88 1.95
N LYS A 291 2.97 -12.97 3.26
CA LYS A 291 1.85 -12.29 3.92
C LYS A 291 2.30 -10.89 4.34
N ILE A 292 1.40 -9.91 4.30
CA ILE A 292 1.71 -8.56 4.77
C ILE A 292 1.78 -8.61 6.29
N LYS A 293 2.93 -8.27 6.83
CA LYS A 293 3.08 -8.14 8.28
C LYS A 293 2.75 -6.71 8.64
N LYS A 294 1.52 -6.49 9.12
CA LYS A 294 1.04 -5.18 9.59
C LYS A 294 2.01 -4.70 10.68
N ILE A 295 2.67 -3.57 10.45
CA ILE A 295 3.48 -2.89 11.47
C ILE A 295 2.57 -1.79 12.05
N PHE A 296 2.31 -1.87 13.35
CA PHE A 296 1.69 -0.79 14.12
C PHE A 296 2.77 0.15 14.63
#